data_AF-A0A1S0TVI9-F1
#
_entry.id   AF-A0A1S0TVI9-F1
#
_cell.length_a   1.000
_cell.length_b   1.000
_cell.length_c   1.000
_cell.angle_alpha   90.00
_cell.angle_beta   90.00
_cell.angle_gamma   90.00
#
_symmetry.space_group_name_H-M   'P 1'
#
loop_
_entity.id
_entity.type
_entity.pdbx_description
1 polymer ?
#
loop_
_entity_poly.entity_id
_entity_poly.type
_entity_poly.pdbx_seq_one_letter_code
_entity_poly.pdbx_strand_id
1 'polypeptide(L)'
;MPKGICCQVSLQFVKFMHLESLILIIFLFYASIVLLDAKLAALWNLDKMSTCRLGYPATVYNNYGCWCGVGGSGKPMDGID
;
A
#
# COMPACT_ATOMS: atom_id res chain seq x y z
N MET A 1 -17.83 -23.11 46.06
CA MET A 1 -17.83 -23.36 44.59
C MET A 1 -17.28 -22.11 43.89
N PRO A 2 -16.03 -22.10 43.39
CA PRO A 2 -15.46 -20.91 42.76
C PRO A 2 -15.84 -20.83 41.27
N LYS A 3 -16.84 -20.01 40.94
CA LYS A 3 -17.26 -19.72 39.55
C LYS A 3 -16.54 -18.48 39.00
N GLY A 4 -15.21 -18.49 38.93
CA GLY A 4 -14.46 -17.28 38.50
C GLY A 4 -13.20 -17.52 37.68
N ILE A 5 -12.57 -18.70 37.76
CA ILE A 5 -11.24 -18.91 37.17
C ILE A 5 -11.29 -19.31 35.68
N CYS A 6 -12.39 -19.90 35.21
CA CYS A 6 -12.48 -20.39 33.82
C CYS A 6 -12.61 -19.24 32.78
N CYS A 7 -13.21 -18.10 33.14
CA CYS A 7 -13.45 -16.99 32.20
C CYS A 7 -12.20 -16.10 31.97
N GLN A 8 -11.36 -15.94 33.00
CA GLN A 8 -10.18 -15.08 32.92
C GLN A 8 -9.03 -15.71 32.11
N VAL A 9 -8.91 -17.05 32.12
CA VAL A 9 -7.91 -17.77 31.33
C VAL A 9 -8.19 -17.61 29.83
N SER A 10 -9.45 -17.67 29.40
CA SER A 10 -9.83 -17.50 27.98
C SER A 10 -9.52 -16.10 27.44
N LEU A 11 -9.71 -15.03 28.21
CA LEU A 11 -9.44 -13.65 27.77
C LEU A 11 -7.93 -13.35 27.65
N GLN A 12 -7.12 -13.96 28.52
CA GLN A 12 -5.66 -13.82 28.50
C GLN A 12 -5.03 -14.61 27.36
N PHE A 13 -5.60 -15.77 27.00
CA PHE A 13 -5.22 -16.56 25.81
C PHE A 13 -5.56 -15.85 24.49
N VAL A 14 -6.73 -15.17 24.39
CA VAL A 14 -7.10 -14.40 23.19
C VAL A 14 -6.16 -13.20 22.98
N LYS A 15 -5.73 -12.51 24.05
CA LYS A 15 -4.75 -11.41 23.95
C LYS A 15 -3.35 -11.90 23.53
N PHE A 16 -2.92 -13.06 24.02
CA PHE A 16 -1.65 -13.69 23.62
C PHE A 16 -1.67 -14.10 22.14
N MET A 17 -2.76 -14.71 21.69
CA MET A 17 -2.97 -15.10 20.28
C MET A 17 -3.12 -13.90 19.33
N HIS A 18 -3.65 -12.77 19.80
CA HIS A 18 -3.77 -11.52 19.03
C HIS A 18 -2.45 -10.74 18.93
N LEU A 19 -1.57 -10.79 19.95
CA LEU A 19 -0.28 -10.10 19.93
C LEU A 19 0.73 -10.75 18.98
N GLU A 20 0.85 -12.07 19.02
CA GLU A 20 1.71 -12.83 18.08
C GLU A 20 1.21 -12.67 16.63
N SER A 21 -0.11 -12.71 16.43
CA SER A 21 -0.71 -12.48 15.12
C SER A 21 -0.44 -11.05 14.60
N LEU A 22 -0.47 -10.04 15.48
CA LEU A 22 -0.16 -8.66 15.12
C LEU A 22 1.33 -8.49 14.72
N ILE A 23 2.23 -9.13 15.48
CA ILE A 23 3.67 -9.12 15.18
C ILE A 23 3.94 -9.75 13.81
N LEU A 24 3.32 -10.89 13.52
CA LEU A 24 3.43 -11.54 12.21
C LEU A 24 2.90 -10.66 11.08
N ILE A 25 1.76 -10.00 11.27
CA ILE A 25 1.21 -9.05 10.28
C ILE A 25 2.17 -7.89 10.04
N ILE A 26 2.75 -7.30 11.09
CA ILE A 26 3.73 -6.21 10.98
C ILE A 26 4.99 -6.67 10.24
N PHE A 27 5.49 -7.87 10.55
CA PHE A 27 6.64 -8.45 9.84
C PHE A 27 6.36 -8.67 8.35
N LEU A 28 5.19 -9.22 8.01
CA LEU A 28 4.77 -9.42 6.63
C LEU A 28 4.61 -8.08 5.88
N PHE A 29 4.10 -7.06 6.56
CA PHE A 29 3.95 -5.71 5.99
C PHE A 29 5.30 -5.01 5.80
N TYR A 30 6.25 -5.19 6.72
CA TYR A 30 7.59 -4.65 6.58
C TYR A 30 8.37 -5.32 5.45
N ALA A 31 8.28 -6.65 5.33
CA ALA A 31 8.90 -7.41 4.25
C ALA A 31 8.38 -6.99 2.87
N SER A 32 7.07 -6.73 2.73
CA SER A 32 6.49 -6.28 1.47
C SER A 32 6.91 -4.85 1.11
N ILE A 33 7.05 -3.94 2.09
CA ILE A 33 7.58 -2.58 1.87
C ILE A 33 9.03 -2.64 1.38
N VAL A 34 9.89 -3.44 2.03
CA VAL A 34 11.30 -3.59 1.64
C VAL A 34 11.41 -4.11 0.20
N LEU A 35 10.53 -5.01 -0.22
CA LEU A 35 10.52 -5.53 -1.58
C LEU A 35 10.06 -4.49 -2.63
N LEU A 36 9.25 -3.49 -2.25
CA LEU A 36 8.65 -2.52 -3.17
C LEU A 36 9.51 -1.26 -3.38
N ASP A 37 10.66 -1.15 -2.70
CA ASP A 37 11.50 0.06 -2.66
C ASP A 37 11.86 0.60 -4.07
N ALA A 38 12.33 -0.28 -4.96
CA ALA A 38 12.70 0.10 -6.33
C ALA A 38 11.50 0.65 -7.14
N LYS A 39 10.31 0.08 -6.96
CA LYS A 39 9.09 0.52 -7.66
C LYS A 39 8.61 1.88 -7.11
N LEU A 40 8.72 2.09 -5.80
CA LEU A 40 8.38 3.36 -5.17
C LEU A 40 9.34 4.47 -5.61
N ALA A 41 10.64 4.18 -5.69
CA ALA A 41 11.63 5.12 -6.21
C ALA A 41 11.36 5.50 -7.67
N ALA A 42 10.94 4.55 -8.51
CA ALA A 42 10.56 4.82 -9.89
C ALA A 42 9.35 5.77 -9.99
N LEU A 43 8.33 5.58 -9.14
CA LEU A 43 7.18 6.48 -9.07
C LEU A 43 7.57 7.89 -8.61
N TRP A 44 8.50 8.00 -7.66
CA TRP A 44 9.04 9.30 -7.25
C TRP A 44 9.82 10.00 -8.37
N ASN A 45 10.59 9.25 -9.15
CA ASN A 45 11.28 9.80 -10.31
C ASN A 45 10.28 10.30 -11.36
N LEU A 46 9.20 9.57 -11.62
CA LEU A 46 8.12 9.99 -12.52
C LEU A 46 7.47 11.29 -12.04
N ASP A 47 7.15 11.39 -10.75
CA ASP A 47 6.55 12.60 -10.17
C ASP A 47 7.45 13.83 -10.30
N LYS A 48 8.75 13.67 -10.04
CA LYS A 48 9.73 14.74 -10.23
C LYS A 48 9.87 15.16 -11.69
N MET A 49 9.92 14.21 -12.61
CA MET A 49 10.00 14.48 -14.05
C MET A 49 8.75 15.20 -14.55
N SER A 50 7.57 14.71 -14.16
CA SER A 50 6.27 15.32 -14.47
C SER A 50 6.22 16.76 -13.99
N THR A 51 6.57 16.99 -12.71
CA THR A 51 6.56 18.34 -12.13
C THR A 51 7.54 19.26 -12.85
N CYS A 52 8.73 18.77 -13.20
CA CYS A 52 9.76 19.56 -13.88
C CYS A 52 9.42 19.88 -15.34
N ARG A 53 8.82 18.94 -16.07
CA ARG A 53 8.59 19.06 -17.53
C ARG A 53 7.19 19.52 -17.90
N LEU A 54 6.19 19.10 -17.15
CA LEU A 54 4.78 19.38 -17.41
C LEU A 54 4.21 20.44 -16.46
N GLY A 55 4.91 20.73 -15.35
CA GLY A 55 4.47 21.70 -14.35
C GLY A 55 3.44 21.17 -13.35
N TYR A 56 3.09 19.88 -13.44
CA TYR A 56 2.11 19.23 -12.58
C TYR A 56 2.67 17.93 -11.99
N PRO A 57 2.28 17.56 -10.76
CA PRO A 57 2.66 16.27 -10.19
C PRO A 57 2.07 15.12 -11.00
N ALA A 58 2.76 13.99 -11.03
CA ALA A 58 2.36 12.82 -11.83
C ALA A 58 0.99 12.27 -11.40
N THR A 59 0.57 12.55 -10.17
CA THR A 59 -0.73 12.14 -9.62
C THR A 59 -1.93 12.74 -10.37
N VAL A 60 -1.76 13.89 -11.05
CA VAL A 60 -2.82 14.49 -11.88
C VAL A 60 -3.13 13.63 -13.11
N TYR A 61 -2.13 12.91 -13.61
CA TYR A 61 -2.27 12.01 -14.75
C TYR A 61 -2.72 10.60 -14.35
N ASN A 62 -3.07 10.38 -13.09
CA ASN A 62 -3.54 9.08 -12.63
C ASN A 62 -4.96 8.81 -13.15
N ASN A 63 -5.09 7.83 -14.06
CA ASN A 63 -6.33 7.55 -14.79
C ASN A 63 -6.77 8.70 -15.69
N TYR A 64 -5.81 9.40 -16.28
CA TYR A 64 -6.05 10.38 -17.33
C TYR A 64 -6.07 9.68 -18.69
N GLY A 65 -7.02 10.05 -19.55
CA GLY A 65 -7.10 9.50 -20.89
C GLY A 65 -7.32 7.98 -20.93
N CYS A 66 -6.74 7.33 -21.94
CA CYS A 66 -6.83 5.90 -22.21
C CYS A 66 -5.58 5.13 -21.78
N TRP A 67 -4.44 5.79 -21.58
CA TRP A 67 -3.13 5.16 -21.35
C TRP A 67 -2.43 5.61 -20.07
N CYS A 68 -2.64 6.85 -19.61
CA CYS A 68 -2.01 7.32 -18.37
C CYS A 68 -2.64 6.68 -17.12
N GLY A 69 -2.03 5.61 -16.62
CA GLY A 69 -2.48 4.88 -15.44
C GLY A 69 -1.98 3.43 -15.44
N VAL A 70 -2.64 2.56 -14.66
CA VAL A 70 -2.32 1.12 -14.69
C VAL A 70 -2.95 0.50 -15.93
N GLY A 71 -2.11 -0.04 -16.82
CA GLY A 71 -2.56 -0.68 -18.06
C GLY A 71 -2.52 0.27 -19.25
N GLY A 72 -3.67 0.48 -19.88
CA GLY A 72 -3.84 1.37 -21.03
C GLY A 72 -4.28 0.64 -22.29
N SER A 73 -5.29 1.18 -22.99
CA SER A 73 -5.78 0.63 -24.25
C SER A 73 -6.66 1.61 -25.02
N GLY A 74 -6.66 1.53 -26.35
CA GLY A 74 -7.50 2.37 -27.21
C GLY A 74 -6.73 3.47 -27.92
N LYS A 75 -7.45 4.45 -28.48
CA LYS A 75 -6.85 5.58 -29.19
C LYS A 75 -6.50 6.68 -28.18
N PRO A 76 -5.27 7.22 -28.19
CA PRO A 76 -4.89 8.35 -27.35
C PRO A 76 -5.85 9.53 -27.49
N MET A 77 -6.21 10.11 -26.36
CA MET A 77 -7.11 11.26 -26.25
C MET A 77 -6.45 12.53 -26.79
N ASP A 78 -5.18 12.76 -26.45
CA ASP A 78 -4.41 13.93 -26.88
C ASP A 78 -2.90 13.65 -26.96
N GLY A 79 -2.05 14.68 -26.88
CA GLY A 79 -0.60 14.55 -26.94
C GLY A 79 0.07 14.19 -25.61
N ILE A 80 -0.68 14.17 -24.51
CA ILE A 80 -0.21 13.74 -23.20
C ILE A 80 -0.58 12.28 -22.98
N ASP A 81 -1.80 11.88 -23.36
CA ASP A 81 -2.32 10.52 -23.21
C ASP A 81 -1.47 9.44 -23.92
#